data_AF-A0A930R3R0-F1
#
_entry.id   AF-A0A930R3R0-F1
#
_cell.length_a   1.000
_cell.length_b   1.000
_cell.length_c   1.000
_cell.angle_alpha   90.00
_cell.angle_beta   90.00
_cell.angle_gamma   90.00
#
_symmetry.space_group_name_H-M   'P 1'
#
loop_
_entity.id
_entity.type
_entity.pdbx_description
1 polymer ?
#
loop_
_entity_poly.entity_id
_entity_poly.type
_entity_poly.pdbx_seq_one_letter_code
_entity_poly.pdbx_strand_id
1 'polypeptide(L)'
;DVVSGKADRGIVLCGTGIGISIAANKIDGIRAALCGDVYSAIMSRKHNDANVLAMGGRVTGIGPAGEIVRAWVCTEFEGGRHARRVDKIMALEQKKDS
;
A
#
# COMPACT_ATOMS: atom_id res chain seq x y z
N ASP A 1 10.63 -7.51 -6.14
CA ASP A 1 10.64 -8.27 -4.89
C ASP A 1 9.25 -8.60 -4.38
N VAL A 2 8.35 -7.62 -4.17
CA VAL A 2 6.99 -7.89 -3.69
C VAL A 2 6.20 -8.82 -4.64
N VAL A 3 6.05 -8.45 -5.91
CA VAL A 3 5.32 -9.27 -6.90
C VAL A 3 5.96 -10.64 -7.11
N SER A 4 7.29 -10.70 -7.09
CA SER A 4 8.03 -11.95 -7.26
C SER A 4 8.09 -12.81 -5.99
N GLY A 5 7.45 -12.41 -4.90
CA GLY A 5 7.44 -13.14 -3.62
C GLY A 5 8.77 -13.19 -2.88
N LYS A 6 9.75 -12.34 -3.24
CA LYS A 6 11.04 -12.23 -2.53
C LYS A 6 10.93 -11.40 -1.25
N ALA A 7 9.89 -10.58 -1.17
CA ALA A 7 9.52 -9.82 0.01
C ALA A 7 8.00 -9.86 0.15
N ASP A 8 7.48 -10.00 1.37
CA ASP A 8 6.02 -10.04 1.58
C ASP A 8 5.35 -8.68 1.29
N ARG A 9 6.09 -7.60 1.55
CA ARG A 9 5.61 -6.22 1.53
C ARG A 9 6.73 -5.24 1.19
N GLY A 10 6.37 -4.06 0.70
CA GLY A 10 7.32 -2.98 0.36
C GLY A 10 6.98 -1.64 1.00
N ILE A 11 7.99 -0.79 1.21
CA ILE A 11 7.82 0.60 1.61
C ILE A 11 8.55 1.47 0.59
N VAL A 12 7.88 2.51 0.08
CA VAL A 12 8.41 3.44 -0.92
C VAL A 12 8.28 4.88 -0.44
N LEU A 13 9.27 5.70 -0.79
CA LEU A 13 9.40 7.07 -0.26
C LEU A 13 9.76 8.04 -1.38
N CYS A 14 9.09 9.19 -1.41
CA CYS A 14 9.56 10.36 -2.15
C CYS A 14 9.20 11.65 -1.38
N GLY A 15 9.33 12.83 -1.99
CA GLY A 15 9.03 14.09 -1.31
C GLY A 15 7.62 14.12 -0.69
N THR A 16 6.58 13.83 -1.50
CA THR A 16 5.18 13.81 -1.05
C THR A 16 4.60 12.41 -0.94
N GLY A 17 5.28 11.39 -1.46
CA GLY A 17 4.78 10.02 -1.60
C GLY A 17 3.79 9.83 -2.76
N ILE A 18 3.31 10.90 -3.39
CA ILE A 18 2.27 10.86 -4.44
C ILE A 18 2.81 10.22 -5.74
N GLY A 19 3.90 10.75 -6.29
CA GLY A 19 4.42 10.25 -7.57
C GLY A 19 4.85 8.79 -7.50
N ILE A 20 5.49 8.40 -6.38
CA ILE A 20 5.98 7.03 -6.21
C ILE A 20 4.84 6.03 -5.96
N SER A 21 3.76 6.43 -5.28
CA SER A 21 2.58 5.57 -5.12
C SER A 21 1.82 5.39 -6.44
N ILE A 22 1.68 6.45 -7.24
CA ILE A 22 1.07 6.38 -8.58
C ILE A 22 1.87 5.43 -9.47
N ALA A 23 3.20 5.56 -9.47
CA ALA A 23 4.07 4.70 -10.28
C ALA A 23 4.02 3.24 -9.81
N ALA A 24 4.08 2.98 -8.50
CA ALA A 24 4.02 1.62 -7.95
C ALA A 24 2.70 0.91 -8.32
N ASN A 25 1.57 1.62 -8.27
CA ASN A 25 0.26 1.09 -8.67
C ASN A 25 0.09 0.83 -10.18
N LYS A 26 1.11 1.09 -11.01
CA LYS A 26 1.12 0.66 -12.42
C LYS A 26 1.64 -0.75 -12.61
N ILE A 27 2.29 -1.31 -11.59
CA ILE A 27 2.80 -2.68 -11.63
C ILE A 27 1.69 -3.62 -11.19
N ASP A 28 1.33 -4.58 -12.04
CA ASP A 28 0.29 -5.54 -11.72
C ASP A 28 0.67 -6.37 -10.48
N GLY A 29 -0.31 -6.64 -9.62
CA GLY A 29 -0.08 -7.24 -8.31
C GLY A 29 0.16 -6.23 -7.18
N ILE A 30 0.44 -4.95 -7.48
CA ILE A 30 0.73 -3.93 -6.47
C ILE A 30 -0.50 -3.14 -6.07
N ARG A 31 -0.68 -3.00 -4.75
CA ARG A 31 -1.64 -2.10 -4.10
C ARG A 31 -0.87 -1.19 -3.16
N ALA A 32 -0.37 -0.08 -3.71
CA ALA A 32 0.39 0.92 -2.97
C ALA A 32 -0.54 1.97 -2.35
N ALA A 33 -0.50 2.09 -1.02
CA ALA A 33 -1.29 3.07 -0.27
C ALA A 33 -0.40 4.23 0.20
N LEU A 34 -0.74 5.46 -0.18
CA LEU A 34 -0.12 6.66 0.37
C LEU A 34 -0.74 6.98 1.74
N CYS A 35 0.06 6.92 2.80
CA CYS A 35 -0.41 7.18 4.16
C CYS A 35 0.36 8.34 4.80
N GLY A 36 -0.39 9.27 5.39
CA GLY A 36 0.15 10.39 6.19
C GLY A 36 -0.10 10.23 7.69
N ASP A 37 -0.85 9.21 8.10
CA ASP A 37 -1.28 8.98 9.47
C ASP A 37 -1.45 7.47 9.77
N VAL A 38 -1.48 7.13 11.06
CA VAL A 38 -1.54 5.75 11.57
C VAL A 38 -2.86 5.06 11.20
N TYR A 39 -3.97 5.77 11.24
CA TYR A 39 -5.29 5.21 10.94
C TYR A 39 -5.35 4.76 9.47
N SER A 40 -4.92 5.63 8.55
CA SER A 40 -4.83 5.33 7.12
C SER A 40 -3.91 4.14 6.84
N ALA A 41 -2.77 4.03 7.55
CA ALA A 41 -1.89 2.86 7.46
C ALA A 41 -2.62 1.57 7.89
N ILE A 42 -3.27 1.55 9.05
CA ILE A 42 -4.04 0.39 9.52
C ILE A 42 -5.14 0.02 8.51
N MET A 43 -5.93 1.00 8.06
CA MET A 43 -7.05 0.75 7.15
C MET A 43 -6.58 0.30 5.77
N SER A 44 -5.42 0.78 5.30
CA SER A 44 -4.82 0.30 4.06
C SER A 44 -4.53 -1.21 4.11
N ARG A 45 -4.06 -1.72 5.25
CA ARG A 45 -3.87 -3.15 5.47
C ARG A 45 -5.18 -3.88 5.63
N LYS A 46 -6.00 -3.48 6.61
CA LYS A 46 -7.25 -4.16 6.97
C LYS A 46 -8.22 -4.29 5.80
N HIS A 47 -8.40 -3.21 5.04
CA HIS A 47 -9.48 -3.13 4.05
C HIS A 47 -9.03 -3.28 2.61
N ASN A 48 -7.79 -2.95 2.29
CA ASN A 48 -7.31 -2.91 0.90
C ASN A 48 -6.19 -3.93 0.64
N ASP A 49 -5.79 -4.67 1.69
CA ASP A 49 -4.63 -5.54 1.66
C ASP A 49 -3.44 -4.89 0.93
N ALA A 50 -3.15 -3.63 1.28
CA ALA A 50 -2.07 -2.88 0.65
C ALA A 50 -0.74 -3.61 0.90
N ASN A 51 -0.06 -4.05 -0.14
CA ASN A 51 1.23 -4.74 -0.07
C ASN A 51 2.41 -3.78 -0.25
N VAL A 52 2.14 -2.50 -0.55
CA VAL A 52 3.12 -1.43 -0.54
C VAL A 52 2.60 -0.23 0.26
N LEU A 53 3.43 0.29 1.17
CA LEU A 53 3.22 1.56 1.86
C LEU A 53 4.00 2.66 1.15
N ALA A 54 3.33 3.75 0.79
CA ALA A 54 3.98 4.96 0.31
C ALA A 54 3.89 6.07 1.35
N MET A 55 4.99 6.81 1.56
CA MET A 55 5.00 7.98 2.45
C MET A 55 5.77 9.15 1.83
N GLY A 56 5.46 10.36 2.31
CA GLY A 56 6.11 11.60 1.89
C GLY A 56 7.17 12.07 2.89
N GLY A 57 8.45 12.01 2.53
CA GLY A 57 9.54 12.44 3.42
C GLY A 57 9.61 13.94 3.70
N ARG A 58 8.94 14.79 2.89
CA ARG A 58 8.79 16.23 3.14
C ARG A 58 7.46 16.58 3.83
N VAL A 59 6.60 15.59 4.05
CA VAL A 59 5.24 15.77 4.59
C VAL A 59 5.13 15.15 5.98
N THR A 60 5.74 14.00 6.18
CA THR A 60 5.66 13.23 7.43
C THR A 60 6.97 13.36 8.21
N GLY A 61 6.89 13.84 9.45
CA GLY A 61 8.04 13.88 10.36
C GLY A 61 8.50 12.48 10.79
N ILE A 62 9.76 12.36 11.25
CA ILE A 62 10.38 11.07 11.60
C ILE A 62 9.62 10.31 12.70
N GLY A 63 9.13 11.02 13.73
CA GLY A 63 8.35 10.39 14.82
C GLY A 63 7.08 9.70 14.30
N PRO A 64 6.14 10.46 13.71
CA PRO A 64 4.93 9.89 13.10
C PRO A 64 5.22 8.84 12.03
N ALA A 65 6.28 9.00 11.23
CA ALA A 65 6.66 8.01 10.21
C ALA A 65 6.94 6.63 10.82
N GLY A 66 7.63 6.57 11.96
CA GLY A 66 7.89 5.31 12.66
C GLY A 66 6.61 4.63 13.15
N GLU A 67 5.65 5.40 13.65
CA GLU A 67 4.35 4.87 14.10
C GLU A 67 3.51 4.35 12.94
N ILE A 68 3.48 5.08 11.82
CA ILE A 68 2.78 4.67 10.58
C ILE A 68 3.35 3.35 10.07
N VAL A 69 4.68 3.25 9.95
CA VAL A 69 5.35 2.03 9.50
C VAL A 69 5.05 0.86 10.43
N ARG A 70 5.18 1.07 11.75
CA ARG A 70 4.89 0.02 12.75
C ARG A 70 3.46 -0.47 12.63
N ALA A 71 2.49 0.44 12.60
CA ALA A 71 1.08 0.09 12.50
C ALA A 71 0.79 -0.66 11.21
N TRP A 72 1.36 -0.23 10.08
CA TRP A 72 1.19 -0.90 8.79
C TRP A 72 1.81 -2.30 8.74
N VAL A 73 3.03 -2.48 9.27
CA VAL A 73 3.70 -3.79 9.29
C VAL A 73 2.92 -4.76 10.18
N CYS A 74 2.51 -4.35 11.37
CA CYS A 74 1.82 -5.21 12.34
C CYS A 74 0.35 -5.49 12.03
N THR A 75 -0.26 -4.76 11.09
CA THR A 75 -1.68 -4.93 10.78
C THR A 75 -1.90 -6.03 9.73
N GLU A 76 -2.75 -6.99 10.08
CA GLU A 76 -3.20 -8.04 9.20
C GLU A 76 -4.40 -7.62 8.34
N PHE A 77 -4.61 -8.35 7.24
CA PHE A 77 -5.76 -8.15 6.38
C PHE A 77 -7.00 -8.79 6.99
N GLU A 78 -8.15 -8.09 6.98
CA GLU A 78 -9.38 -8.59 7.61
C GLU A 78 -10.17 -9.55 6.70
N GLY A 79 -9.87 -9.60 5.39
CA GLY A 79 -10.58 -10.48 4.46
C GLY A 79 -12.08 -10.19 4.37
N GLY A 80 -12.90 -11.24 4.34
CA GLY A 80 -14.36 -11.13 4.31
C GLY A 80 -14.90 -10.26 3.17
N ARG A 81 -15.63 -9.19 3.50
CA ARG A 81 -16.18 -8.24 2.50
C ARG A 81 -15.09 -7.45 1.77
N HIS A 82 -13.90 -7.33 2.37
CA HIS A 82 -12.79 -6.55 1.83
C HIS A 82 -12.06 -7.32 0.73
N ALA A 83 -11.95 -8.65 0.86
CA ALA A 83 -11.40 -9.52 -0.19
C ALA A 83 -12.13 -9.32 -1.52
N ARG A 84 -13.48 -9.29 -1.49
CA ARG A 84 -14.30 -9.03 -2.70
C ARG A 84 -14.02 -7.68 -3.37
N ARG A 85 -13.55 -6.67 -2.62
CA ARG A 85 -13.18 -5.36 -3.17
C ARG A 85 -11.77 -5.40 -3.74
N VAL A 86 -10.84 -6.08 -3.06
CA VAL A 86 -9.50 -6.34 -3.57
C VAL A 86 -9.58 -7.08 -4.90
N ASP A 87 -10.37 -8.15 -5.00
CA ASP A 87 -10.55 -8.92 -6.24
C ASP A 87 -11.03 -8.03 -7.40
N LYS A 88 -11.95 -7.10 -7.13
CA LYS A 88 -12.42 -6.13 -8.14
C LYS A 88 -11.34 -5.16 -8.59
N ILE A 89 -10.47 -4.71 -7.68
CA ILE A 89 -9.33 -3.86 -8.01
C ILE A 89 -8.35 -4.65 -8.89
N MET A 90 -8.00 -5.87 -8.47
CA MET A 90 -7.09 -6.75 -9.22
C MET A 90 -7.63 -7.08 -10.63
N ALA A 91 -8.95 -7.26 -10.77
CA ALA A 91 -9.57 -7.49 -12.08
C ALA A 91 -9.41 -6.33 -13.07
N LEU A 92 -9.05 -5.11 -12.61
CA LEU A 92 -8.77 -3.98 -13.50
C LEU A 92 -7.41 -4.10 -14.18
N GLU A 93 -6.48 -4.87 -13.63
CA GLU A 93 -5.15 -5.11 -14.22
C GLU A 93 -5.29 -5.90 -15.53
N GLN A 94 -6.13 -6.94 -15.53
CA GLN A 94 -6.34 -7.84 -16.67
C GLN A 94 -6.98 -7.17 -17.92
N LYS A 95 -7.59 -6.00 -17.76
CA LYS A 95 -8.28 -5.29 -18.86
C LYS A 95 -7.35 -4.46 -19.75
N LYS A 96 -6.06 -4.35 -19.45
CA LYS A 96 -5.13 -3.53 -20.24
C LYS A 96 -4.61 -4.24 -21.50
N ASP A 97 -4.73 -5.56 -21.58
CA ASP A 97 -4.19 -6.39 -22.66
C ASP A 97 -5.27 -6.87 -23.66
N SER A 98 -6.44 -6.22 -23.70
CA SER A 98 -7.56 -6.53 -24.61
C SER A 98 -7.85 -5.42 -25.61
#